data_AF-W1YHG1-F1
#
_entry.id   AF-W1YHG1-F1
#
_cell.length_a   1.000
_cell.length_b   1.000
_cell.length_c   1.000
_cell.angle_alpha   90.00
_cell.angle_beta   90.00
_cell.angle_gamma   90.00
#
_symmetry.space_group_name_H-M   'P 1'
#
loop_
_entity.id
_entity.type
_entity.pdbx_description
1 polymer ?
#
loop_
_entity_poly.entity_id
_entity_poly.type
_entity_poly.pdbx_seq_one_letter_code
_entity_poly.pdbx_strand_id
1 'polypeptide(L)' 'ADIHGADSIMIDIEDSVPITEKDTARLLTAEALKSRKFRAETVVRINHPTQTPYGYDDLDVIVPAKPDMIR' A
#
# COMPACT_ATOMS: atom_id res chain seq x y z
N ALA A 1 -14.13 -5.50 -1.69
CA ALA A 1 -13.40 -6.22 -2.76
C ALA A 1 -13.00 -7.62 -2.29
N ASP A 2 -12.26 -7.77 -1.19
CA ASP A 2 -11.80 -9.09 -0.69
C ASP A 2 -12.92 -10.12 -0.45
N ILE A 3 -14.04 -9.67 0.11
CA ILE A 3 -15.20 -10.51 0.41
C ILE A 3 -16.08 -10.80 -0.82
N HIS A 4 -15.79 -10.19 -1.96
CA HIS A 4 -16.59 -10.31 -3.20
C HIS A 4 -15.91 -11.18 -4.26
N GLY A 5 -14.84 -11.89 -3.91
CA GLY A 5 -14.15 -12.81 -4.83
C GLY A 5 -13.26 -12.11 -5.86
N ALA A 6 -12.62 -10.99 -5.49
CA ALA A 6 -11.60 -10.37 -6.33
C ALA A 6 -10.32 -11.22 -6.32
N ASP A 7 -9.64 -11.33 -7.47
CA ASP A 7 -8.34 -12.00 -7.56
C ASP A 7 -7.23 -11.17 -6.90
N SER A 8 -7.31 -9.84 -7.01
CA SER A 8 -6.39 -8.90 -6.37
C SER A 8 -7.10 -7.67 -5.81
N ILE A 9 -6.46 -7.05 -4.83
CA ILE A 9 -6.86 -5.77 -4.22
C ILE A 9 -5.67 -4.83 -4.32
N MET A 10 -5.89 -3.72 -5.01
CA MET A 10 -4.94 -2.61 -5.04
C MET A 10 -5.23 -1.65 -3.89
N ILE A 11 -4.25 -1.47 -3.01
CA ILE A 11 -4.24 -0.44 -1.97
C ILE A 11 -3.44 0.73 -2.54
N ASP A 12 -4.11 1.85 -2.78
CA ASP A 12 -3.51 3.03 -3.38
C ASP A 12 -3.09 4.03 -2.29
N ILE A 13 -1.79 4.31 -2.22
CA ILE A 13 -1.22 5.37 -1.38
C ILE A 13 -0.60 6.50 -2.24
N GLU A 14 -0.85 6.49 -3.55
CA GLU A 14 -0.41 7.49 -4.53
C GLU A 14 -1.52 8.53 -4.79
N ASP A 15 -2.13 8.57 -5.97
CA ASP A 15 -2.93 9.71 -6.43
C ASP A 15 -4.29 9.84 -5.73
N SER A 16 -4.80 8.77 -5.11
CA SER A 16 -6.02 8.80 -4.30
C SER A 16 -5.83 9.35 -2.88
N VAL A 17 -4.60 9.67 -2.46
CA VAL A 17 -4.30 10.12 -1.09
C VAL A 17 -3.81 11.58 -1.08
N PRO A 18 -4.44 12.48 -0.29
CA PRO A 18 -3.96 13.85 -0.11
C PRO A 18 -2.53 13.89 0.45
N ILE A 19 -1.75 14.90 0.08
CA ILE A 19 -0.36 15.07 0.54
C ILE A 19 -0.25 15.02 2.08
N THR A 20 -1.21 15.64 2.78
CA THR A 20 -1.25 15.68 4.25
C THR A 20 -1.51 14.33 4.91
N GLU A 21 -2.02 13.37 4.16
CA GLU A 21 -2.43 12.04 4.66
C GLU A 21 -1.48 10.92 4.22
N LYS A 22 -0.41 11.25 3.47
CA LYS A 22 0.53 10.26 2.91
C LYS A 22 1.13 9.35 3.96
N ASP A 23 1.58 9.94 5.07
CA ASP A 23 2.19 9.19 6.16
C ASP A 23 1.18 8.27 6.84
N THR A 24 -0.02 8.79 7.11
CA THR A 24 -1.11 8.01 7.69
C THR A 24 -1.51 6.85 6.78
N ALA A 25 -1.69 7.08 5.47
CA ALA A 25 -2.03 6.03 4.52
C ALA A 25 -0.97 4.93 4.44
N ARG A 26 0.31 5.30 4.44
CA ARG A 26 1.45 4.37 4.46
C ARG A 26 1.42 3.48 5.70
N LEU A 27 1.33 4.09 6.89
CA LEU A 27 1.33 3.37 8.17
C LEU A 27 0.11 2.46 8.30
N LEU A 28 -1.08 2.95 7.96
CA LEU A 28 -2.31 2.16 8.01
C LEU A 28 -2.28 0.98 7.02
N THR A 29 -1.71 1.18 5.83
CA THR A 29 -1.56 0.11 4.83
C THR A 29 -0.63 -0.98 5.35
N ALA A 30 0.53 -0.62 5.90
CA ALA A 30 1.45 -1.58 6.49
C ALA A 30 0.82 -2.33 7.67
N GLU A 31 0.10 -1.65 8.55
CA GLU A 31 -0.59 -2.31 9.67
C GLU A 31 -1.74 -3.21 9.18
N ALA A 32 -2.47 -2.81 8.14
CA ALA A 32 -3.52 -3.66 7.55
C ALA A 32 -2.93 -4.95 6.98
N LEU A 33 -1.83 -4.87 6.23
CA LEU A 33 -1.12 -6.03 5.66
C LEU A 33 -0.60 -6.98 6.76
N LYS A 34 -0.09 -6.45 7.87
CA LYS A 34 0.42 -7.26 8.99
C LYS A 34 -0.69 -7.90 9.84
N SER A 35 -1.77 -7.17 10.07
CA SER A 35 -2.80 -7.53 11.06
C SER A 35 -4.00 -8.28 10.47
N ARG A 36 -4.21 -8.21 9.16
CA ARG A 36 -5.33 -8.86 8.49
C ARG A 36 -4.87 -9.84 7.43
N LYS A 37 -5.60 -10.96 7.35
CA LYS A 37 -5.44 -11.90 6.26
C LYS A 37 -6.35 -11.50 5.10
N PHE A 38 -5.75 -11.04 4.02
CA PHE A 38 -6.44 -10.86 2.74
C PHE A 38 -6.58 -12.21 2.04
N ARG A 39 -7.71 -12.42 1.37
CA ARG A 39 -7.94 -13.62 0.55
C ARG A 39 -7.46 -13.43 -0.88
N ALA A 40 -7.61 -12.22 -1.40
CA ALA A 40 -7.09 -11.77 -2.68
C ALA A 40 -5.60 -11.40 -2.61
N GLU A 41 -4.92 -11.39 -3.76
CA GLU A 41 -3.55 -10.88 -3.87
C GLU A 41 -3.51 -9.39 -3.53
N THR A 42 -2.58 -9.01 -2.66
CA THR A 42 -2.39 -7.64 -2.19
C THR A 42 -1.38 -6.90 -3.07
N VAL A 43 -1.84 -5.84 -3.72
CA VAL A 43 -1.01 -4.96 -4.52
C VAL A 43 -0.97 -3.60 -3.85
N VAL A 44 0.21 -3.05 -3.57
CA VAL A 44 0.34 -1.68 -3.05
C VAL A 44 0.89 -0.79 -4.14
N ARG A 45 0.15 0.27 -4.48
CA ARG A 45 0.61 1.32 -5.40
C ARG A 45 1.28 2.41 -4.59
N ILE A 46 2.60 2.49 -4.69
CA ILE A 46 3.41 3.47 -3.95
C ILE A 46 3.59 4.75 -4.77
N ASN A 47 4.08 5.81 -4.13
CA ASN A 47 4.52 6.99 -4.84
C ASN A 47 5.83 6.71 -5.59
N HIS A 48 6.05 7.39 -6.72
CA HIS A 48 7.25 7.19 -7.52
C HIS A 48 8.54 7.41 -6.68
N PRO A 49 9.47 6.44 -6.60
CA PRO A 49 10.63 6.50 -5.69
C PRO A 49 11.53 7.71 -5.87
N THR A 50 11.80 8.09 -7.12
CA THR A 50 12.75 9.19 -7.44
C THR A 50 12.08 10.51 -7.86
N GLN A 51 10.77 10.54 -8.08
CA GLN A 51 10.06 11.74 -8.56
C GLN A 51 9.26 12.41 -7.44
N THR A 52 9.06 11.73 -6.31
CA THR A 52 8.35 12.26 -5.15
C THR A 52 9.21 12.12 -3.91
N PRO A 53 9.02 12.97 -2.89
CA PRO A 53 9.72 12.81 -1.62
C PRO A 53 9.18 11.64 -0.77
N TYR A 54 8.15 10.91 -1.24
CA TYR A 54 7.43 9.91 -0.43
C TYR A 54 7.79 8.47 -0.81
N GLY A 55 8.23 8.22 -2.03
CA GLY A 55 8.33 6.85 -2.56
C GLY A 55 9.37 5.96 -1.89
N TYR A 56 10.49 6.53 -1.40
CA TYR A 56 11.46 5.76 -0.60
C TYR A 56 10.90 5.40 0.78
N ASP A 57 10.25 6.34 1.46
CA ASP A 57 9.58 6.08 2.74
C ASP A 57 8.48 5.02 2.58
N ASP A 58 7.74 5.05 1.46
CA ASP A 58 6.77 4.02 1.12
C ASP A 58 7.43 2.64 1.05
N LEU A 59 8.57 2.51 0.36
CA LEU A 59 9.31 1.24 0.27
C LEU A 59 9.77 0.75 1.64
N ASP A 60 10.35 1.64 2.45
CA ASP A 60 10.88 1.30 3.78
C ASP A 60 9.80 0.76 4.74
N VAL A 61 8.56 1.22 4.58
CA VAL A 61 7.44 0.80 5.44
C VAL A 61 6.63 -0.36 4.83
N ILE A 62 6.41 -0.37 3.52
CA ILE A 62 5.55 -1.34 2.84
C ILE A 62 6.28 -2.66 2.58
N VAL A 63 7.57 -2.65 2.19
CA VAL A 63 8.31 -3.90 1.90
C VAL A 63 8.35 -4.84 3.12
N PRO A 64 8.63 -4.37 4.36
CA PRO A 64 8.57 -5.23 5.54
C PRO A 64 7.17 -5.77 5.86
N ALA A 65 6.12 -5.10 5.38
CA ALA A 65 4.73 -5.53 5.54
C ALA A 65 4.32 -6.65 4.56
N LYS A 66 5.20 -7.01 3.61
CA LYS A 66 5.07 -8.15 2.68
C LYS A 66 3.76 -8.17 1.87
N PRO A 67 3.46 -7.12 1.07
CA PRO A 67 2.43 -7.26 0.04
C PRO A 67 2.87 -8.29 -1.01
N ASP A 68 1.92 -8.84 -1.75
CA ASP A 68 2.21 -9.77 -2.85
C ASP A 68 2.89 -9.05 -4.04
N MET A 69 2.54 -7.77 -4.26
CA MET A 69 3.16 -6.94 -5.30
C MET A 69 3.24 -5.46 -4.90
N ILE A 70 4.30 -4.79 -5.36
CA ILE A 70 4.44 -3.33 -5.31
C ILE A 70 4.39 -2.80 -6.75
N ARG A 71 3.60 -1.74 -6.96
CA ARG A 71 3.46 -1.05 -8.24
C ARG A 71 3.92 0.40 -8.11
#